data_AF-A0A5C3LSH6-F1
#
_entry.id   AF-A0A5C3LSH6-F1
#
_cell.length_a   1.000
_cell.length_b   1.000
_cell.length_c   1.000
_cell.angle_alpha   90.00
_cell.angle_beta   90.00
_cell.angle_gamma   90.00
#
_symmetry.space_group_name_H-M   'P 1'
#
loop_
_entity.id
_entity.type
_entity.pdbx_description
1 polymer ?
#
loop_
_entity_poly.entity_id
_entity_poly.type
_entity_poly.pdbx_seq_one_letter_code
_entity_poly.pdbx_strand_id
1 'polypeptide(L)'
;MTSFMAYSRFYKQSSKLISGVIGQAKCCGSLIHQRSVRRRVRPQISTFDPARLVPEDYFDLSSRIAPNIKISTAPTPLNPYYDVRNRAYLPYPPGTRGFYYFHSDPSLPAAAAQIRFRVTPSPDPASFSEGKDLLRPSTLPWSLQILGLASDPPKPMLKELVKQGLVNTPLLEQCMAFYAKEPLSQYSHIATSLDDPFLVQFPVTVITFNTLGFRRMGKFILPFEKRNSLGIHDNKRTPLLSG
;
A
#
# COMPACT_ATOMS: atom_id res chain seq x y z
N MET A 1 -4.21 -1.37 23.11
CA MET A 1 -4.91 -2.03 21.98
C MET A 1 -6.27 -1.36 21.69
N THR A 2 -6.32 -0.06 21.40
CA THR A 2 -7.60 0.67 21.20
C THR A 2 -7.64 1.55 19.94
N SER A 3 -6.58 1.62 19.14
CA SER A 3 -6.54 2.55 17.99
C SER A 3 -6.99 1.94 16.65
N PHE A 4 -7.21 0.62 16.55
CA PHE A 4 -7.50 -0.05 15.27
C PHE A 4 -9.00 -0.08 14.91
N MET A 5 -9.92 0.10 15.87
CA MET A 5 -11.37 -0.02 15.61
C MET A 5 -12.07 1.28 15.17
N ALA A 6 -11.42 2.45 15.28
CA ALA A 6 -12.07 3.73 15.01
C ALA A 6 -12.14 4.11 13.50
N TYR A 7 -11.34 3.48 12.64
CA TYR A 7 -11.12 3.99 11.28
C TYR A 7 -12.11 3.49 10.20
N SER A 8 -12.95 2.50 10.50
CA SER A 8 -13.87 1.91 9.52
C SER A 8 -15.24 2.60 9.42
N ARG A 9 -15.57 3.49 10.36
CA ARG A 9 -16.93 4.06 10.48
C ARG A 9 -17.20 5.32 9.63
N PHE A 10 -16.18 6.00 9.12
CA PHE A 10 -16.38 7.29 8.42
C PHE A 10 -16.63 7.21 6.91
N TYR A 11 -16.47 6.06 6.26
CA TYR A 11 -16.57 5.96 4.79
C TYR A 11 -17.97 5.61 4.25
N LYS A 12 -18.99 5.51 5.11
CA LYS A 12 -20.35 5.12 4.70
C LYS A 12 -21.31 6.26 4.41
N GLN A 13 -20.89 7.53 4.45
CA GLN A 13 -21.82 8.66 4.50
C GLN A 13 -21.59 9.78 3.46
N SER A 14 -21.12 9.44 2.25
CA SER A 14 -21.02 10.43 1.15
C SER A 14 -21.26 9.85 -0.25
N SER A 15 -22.32 9.06 -0.44
CA SER A 15 -22.75 8.62 -1.79
C SER A 15 -24.26 8.68 -2.00
N LYS A 16 -24.91 9.73 -1.50
CA LYS A 16 -26.29 10.05 -1.87
C LYS A 16 -26.41 11.54 -2.08
N LEU A 17 -26.27 11.98 -3.32
CA LEU A 17 -26.94 13.17 -3.86
C LEU A 17 -26.69 13.21 -5.37
N ILE A 18 -27.71 13.65 -6.09
CA ILE A 18 -27.81 13.83 -7.56
C ILE A 18 -28.33 12.59 -8.31
N SER A 19 -29.64 12.34 -8.19
CA SER A 19 -30.45 11.85 -9.31
C SER A 19 -31.41 12.95 -9.72
N GLY A 20 -31.29 13.47 -10.94
CA GLY A 20 -32.12 14.55 -11.45
C GLY A 20 -32.34 14.41 -12.96
N VAL A 21 -33.58 14.04 -13.30
CA VAL A 21 -34.37 14.40 -14.50
C VAL A 21 -33.83 13.97 -15.88
N ILE A 22 -34.49 12.97 -16.47
CA ILE A 22 -34.40 12.58 -17.88
C ILE A 22 -35.37 13.45 -18.68
N GLY A 23 -34.84 14.37 -19.50
CA GLY A 23 -35.58 15.08 -20.55
C GLY A 23 -35.40 14.37 -21.89
N GLN A 24 -36.51 14.01 -22.53
CA GLN A 24 -36.53 13.52 -23.91
C GLN A 24 -36.23 14.67 -24.88
N ALA A 25 -35.30 14.45 -25.81
CA ALA A 25 -35.19 15.24 -27.03
C ALA A 25 -34.94 14.31 -28.22
N LYS A 26 -35.92 14.26 -29.13
CA LYS A 26 -35.82 13.71 -30.49
C LYS A 26 -35.14 14.75 -31.37
N CYS A 27 -34.08 14.38 -32.09
CA CYS A 27 -33.71 15.02 -33.36
C CYS A 27 -33.15 13.99 -34.35
N CYS A 28 -33.41 14.29 -35.62
CA CYS A 28 -33.33 13.45 -36.81
C CYS A 28 -31.96 13.58 -37.53
N GLY A 29 -31.56 12.55 -38.30
CA GLY A 29 -30.77 12.71 -39.53
C GLY A 29 -29.23 12.52 -39.49
N SER A 30 -28.80 11.33 -39.93
CA SER A 30 -27.60 10.97 -40.73
C SER A 30 -26.22 11.65 -40.51
N LEU A 31 -25.23 10.82 -40.14
CA LEU A 31 -24.01 10.54 -40.92
C LEU A 31 -23.17 9.47 -40.19
N ILE A 32 -23.07 8.29 -40.80
CA ILE A 32 -22.34 7.14 -40.23
C ILE A 32 -20.84 7.39 -40.37
N HIS A 33 -20.21 7.86 -39.29
CA HIS A 33 -18.80 7.59 -39.03
C HIS A 33 -18.78 6.42 -38.05
N GLN A 34 -18.38 5.24 -38.50
CA GLN A 34 -18.15 4.07 -37.64
C GLN A 34 -17.00 4.37 -36.67
N ARG A 35 -17.28 5.14 -35.62
CA ARG A 35 -16.49 5.11 -34.40
C ARG A 35 -16.77 3.75 -33.79
N SER A 36 -15.82 2.83 -33.89
CA SER A 36 -15.85 1.61 -33.09
C SER A 36 -16.02 2.03 -31.64
N VAL A 37 -17.22 1.83 -31.09
CA VAL A 37 -17.47 2.00 -29.66
C VAL A 37 -16.74 0.84 -28.98
N ARG A 38 -15.42 0.99 -28.80
CA ARG A 38 -14.65 0.07 -27.96
C ARG A 38 -15.29 0.14 -26.59
N ARG A 39 -16.08 -0.88 -26.26
CA ARG A 39 -16.70 -1.05 -24.95
C ARG A 39 -15.56 -0.94 -23.94
N ARG A 40 -15.51 0.15 -23.16
CA ARG A 40 -14.49 0.33 -22.12
C ARG A 40 -14.66 -0.79 -21.09
N VAL A 41 -13.92 -1.87 -21.26
CA VAL A 41 -13.74 -2.89 -20.23
C VAL A 41 -13.10 -2.16 -19.06
N ARG A 42 -13.71 -2.26 -17.87
CA ARG A 42 -13.13 -1.64 -16.68
C ARG A 42 -11.89 -2.47 -16.30
N PRO A 43 -10.71 -1.84 -16.10
CA PRO A 43 -9.52 -2.55 -15.65
C PRO A 43 -9.81 -3.35 -14.39
N GLN A 44 -9.32 -4.58 -14.34
CA GLN A 44 -9.44 -5.50 -13.21
C GLN A 44 -8.16 -6.32 -13.12
N ILE A 45 -7.79 -6.69 -11.90
CA ILE A 45 -6.62 -7.54 -11.69
C ILE A 45 -7.03 -8.98 -11.97
N SER A 46 -6.51 -9.53 -13.06
CA SER A 46 -6.63 -10.92 -13.45
C SER A 46 -5.48 -11.77 -12.90
N THR A 47 -4.28 -11.21 -12.78
CA THR A 47 -3.09 -11.89 -12.27
C THR A 47 -2.20 -10.94 -11.46
N PHE A 48 -1.44 -11.49 -10.52
CA PHE A 48 -0.30 -10.81 -9.89
C PHE A 48 1.05 -11.32 -10.41
N ASP A 49 1.06 -12.31 -11.30
CA ASP A 49 2.27 -12.85 -11.88
C ASP A 49 2.75 -11.97 -13.05
N PRO A 50 3.95 -11.36 -12.97
CA PRO A 50 4.50 -10.54 -14.05
C PRO A 50 4.52 -11.24 -15.41
N ALA A 51 4.74 -12.57 -15.44
CA ALA A 51 4.84 -13.33 -16.67
C ALA A 51 3.47 -13.59 -17.35
N ARG A 52 2.36 -13.32 -16.66
CA ARG A 52 0.99 -13.58 -17.14
C ARG A 52 0.16 -12.32 -17.30
N LEU A 53 0.75 -11.14 -17.18
CA LEU A 53 0.05 -9.85 -17.27
C LEU A 53 -0.64 -9.69 -18.62
N VAL A 54 -1.83 -9.09 -18.60
CA VAL A 54 -2.56 -8.68 -19.80
C VAL A 54 -2.82 -7.16 -19.80
N PRO A 55 -3.10 -6.53 -20.96
CA PRO A 55 -3.36 -5.09 -21.02
C PRO A 55 -4.51 -4.60 -20.11
N GLU A 56 -5.47 -5.46 -19.79
CA GLU A 56 -6.58 -5.18 -18.87
C GLU A 56 -6.15 -5.05 -17.40
N ASP A 57 -4.97 -5.56 -17.05
CA ASP A 57 -4.36 -5.41 -15.72
C ASP A 57 -3.67 -4.04 -15.55
N TYR A 58 -3.67 -3.18 -16.58
CA TYR A 58 -3.07 -1.86 -16.53
C TYR A 58 -3.98 -0.84 -15.85
N PHE A 59 -3.50 -0.22 -14.78
CA PHE A 59 -4.24 0.76 -14.00
C PHE A 59 -3.62 2.15 -14.09
N ASP A 60 -4.49 3.16 -14.21
CA ASP A 60 -4.13 4.55 -13.93
C ASP A 60 -4.62 4.93 -12.54
N LEU A 61 -3.67 5.12 -11.62
CA LEU A 61 -3.91 5.52 -10.24
C LEU A 61 -3.70 7.03 -10.02
N SER A 62 -3.24 7.77 -11.03
CA SER A 62 -2.85 9.19 -10.92
C SER A 62 -3.91 10.01 -10.18
N SER A 63 -3.48 10.72 -9.14
CA SER A 63 -4.32 11.62 -8.32
C SER A 63 -5.47 10.93 -7.55
N ARG A 64 -5.56 9.60 -7.56
CA ARG A 64 -6.57 8.87 -6.79
C ARG A 64 -6.12 8.72 -5.33
N ILE A 65 -7.06 8.64 -4.40
CA ILE A 65 -6.73 8.52 -2.95
C ILE A 65 -6.84 7.06 -2.48
N ALA A 66 -7.94 6.39 -2.83
CA ALA A 66 -8.19 4.99 -2.49
C ALA A 66 -9.05 4.36 -3.60
N PRO A 67 -8.48 4.11 -4.79
CA PRO A 67 -9.20 3.56 -5.92
C PRO A 67 -9.85 2.22 -5.59
N ASN A 68 -11.07 2.03 -6.06
CA ASN A 68 -11.78 0.75 -5.97
C ASN A 68 -11.32 -0.17 -7.12
N ILE A 69 -10.47 -1.12 -6.81
CA ILE A 69 -9.83 -2.01 -7.78
C ILE A 69 -10.48 -3.39 -7.70
N LYS A 70 -11.05 -3.84 -8.81
CA LYS A 70 -11.63 -5.17 -8.91
C LYS A 70 -10.53 -6.21 -9.11
N ILE A 71 -10.69 -7.36 -8.47
CA ILE A 71 -9.90 -8.57 -8.73
C ILE A 71 -10.86 -9.56 -9.35
N SER A 72 -10.53 -10.13 -10.52
CA SER A 72 -11.47 -10.88 -11.38
C SER A 72 -12.18 -12.02 -10.65
N THR A 73 -11.53 -12.61 -9.67
CA THR A 73 -11.97 -13.80 -8.93
C THR A 73 -12.48 -13.46 -7.53
N ALA A 74 -12.31 -12.22 -7.07
CA ALA A 74 -12.63 -11.83 -5.71
C ALA A 74 -13.95 -11.04 -5.66
N PRO A 75 -14.85 -11.38 -4.73
CA PRO A 75 -16.14 -10.68 -4.61
C PRO A 75 -15.99 -9.25 -4.08
N THR A 76 -14.89 -8.95 -3.40
CA THR A 76 -14.65 -7.65 -2.77
C THR A 76 -13.47 -6.94 -3.42
N PRO A 77 -13.62 -5.65 -3.74
CA PRO A 77 -12.56 -4.87 -4.37
C PRO A 77 -11.45 -4.53 -3.37
N LEU A 78 -10.25 -4.37 -3.91
CA LEU A 78 -9.11 -3.80 -3.23
C LEU A 78 -9.24 -2.27 -3.21
N ASN A 79 -8.92 -1.64 -2.07
CA ASN A 79 -8.82 -0.18 -1.96
C ASN A 79 -7.41 0.18 -1.48
N PRO A 80 -6.39 0.07 -2.34
CA PRO A 80 -5.02 0.38 -1.95
C PRO A 80 -4.84 1.90 -1.90
N TYR A 81 -4.10 2.42 -0.92
CA TYR A 81 -3.77 3.84 -0.83
C TYR A 81 -2.27 4.06 -1.00
N TYR A 82 -1.90 5.24 -1.47
CA TYR A 82 -0.50 5.59 -1.68
C TYR A 82 0.26 5.74 -0.36
N ASP A 83 -0.19 6.65 0.50
CA ASP A 83 0.40 6.89 1.82
C ASP A 83 -0.62 7.58 2.75
N VAL A 84 -0.30 7.66 4.04
CA VAL A 84 -1.08 8.39 5.05
C VAL A 84 -0.17 9.38 5.77
N ARG A 85 -0.55 10.64 5.80
CA ARG A 85 0.14 11.69 6.55
C ARG A 85 -0.87 12.47 7.39
N ASN A 86 -0.58 12.67 8.67
CA ASN A 86 -1.46 13.39 9.59
C ASN A 86 -2.91 12.88 9.56
N ARG A 87 -3.12 11.55 9.54
CA ARG A 87 -4.43 10.89 9.46
C ARG A 87 -5.21 11.13 8.15
N ALA A 88 -4.61 11.80 7.17
CA ALA A 88 -5.18 11.98 5.84
C ALA A 88 -4.48 11.07 4.82
N TYR A 89 -5.27 10.47 3.93
CA TYR A 89 -4.75 9.71 2.79
C TYR A 89 -4.17 10.66 1.75
N LEU A 90 -2.95 10.37 1.30
CA LEU A 90 -2.32 11.10 0.20
C LEU A 90 -2.78 10.53 -1.14
N PRO A 91 -3.01 11.38 -2.15
CA PRO A 91 -3.26 10.91 -3.50
C PRO A 91 -2.00 10.26 -4.09
N TYR A 92 -2.18 9.30 -4.99
CA TYR A 92 -1.08 8.78 -5.81
C TYR A 92 -0.46 9.92 -6.64
N PRO A 93 0.87 9.93 -6.82
CA PRO A 93 1.56 10.92 -7.64
C PRO A 93 1.03 10.94 -9.09
N PRO A 94 1.12 12.07 -9.79
CA PRO A 94 0.83 12.14 -11.22
C PRO A 94 1.65 11.12 -12.02
N GLY A 95 1.04 10.50 -13.02
CA GLY A 95 1.72 9.54 -13.88
C GLY A 95 1.85 8.14 -13.28
N THR A 96 1.22 7.85 -12.13
CA THR A 96 1.20 6.51 -11.52
C THR A 96 0.32 5.57 -12.35
N ARG A 97 0.89 4.99 -13.39
CA ARG A 97 0.21 4.07 -14.33
C ARG A 97 1.03 2.81 -14.53
N GLY A 98 0.40 1.64 -14.48
CA GLY A 98 1.12 0.38 -14.56
C GLY A 98 0.38 -0.79 -13.91
N PHE A 99 1.13 -1.74 -13.36
CA PHE A 99 0.63 -3.06 -12.99
C PHE A 99 0.87 -3.38 -11.51
N TYR A 100 -0.09 -4.09 -10.90
CA TYR A 100 0.15 -4.77 -9.63
C TYR A 100 0.85 -6.10 -9.89
N TYR A 101 1.82 -6.44 -9.04
CA TYR A 101 2.51 -7.71 -9.18
C TYR A 101 3.02 -8.26 -7.85
N PHE A 102 3.15 -9.58 -7.80
CA PHE A 102 3.75 -10.32 -6.70
C PHE A 102 5.28 -10.28 -6.82
N HIS A 103 5.92 -9.93 -5.72
CA HIS A 103 7.36 -9.88 -5.60
C HIS A 103 7.81 -10.70 -4.39
N SER A 104 8.70 -11.65 -4.66
CA SER A 104 9.39 -12.45 -3.65
C SER A 104 10.88 -12.44 -3.99
N ASP A 105 11.70 -12.15 -3.00
CA ASP A 105 13.16 -12.24 -3.13
C ASP A 105 13.61 -13.64 -2.69
N PRO A 106 14.28 -14.42 -3.55
CA PRO A 106 14.75 -15.77 -3.21
C PRO A 106 15.76 -15.80 -2.05
N SER A 107 16.43 -14.69 -1.76
CA SER A 107 17.38 -14.57 -0.65
C SER A 107 16.70 -14.32 0.70
N LEU A 108 15.41 -13.98 0.69
CA LEU A 108 14.62 -13.66 1.87
C LEU A 108 13.65 -14.78 2.22
N PRO A 109 13.20 -14.89 3.48
CA PRO A 109 12.13 -15.82 3.83
C PRO A 109 10.88 -15.54 3.00
N ALA A 110 10.17 -16.58 2.56
CA ALA A 110 8.99 -16.43 1.71
C ALA A 110 7.88 -15.57 2.35
N ALA A 111 7.84 -15.48 3.69
CA ALA A 111 6.94 -14.59 4.43
C ALA A 111 7.20 -13.09 4.19
N ALA A 112 8.38 -12.71 3.65
CA ALA A 112 8.75 -11.35 3.27
C ALA A 112 8.17 -10.94 1.91
N ALA A 113 7.47 -11.85 1.23
CA ALA A 113 6.88 -11.55 -0.07
C ALA A 113 5.83 -10.47 0.04
N GLN A 114 5.61 -9.78 -1.07
CA GLN A 114 4.83 -8.56 -1.11
C GLN A 114 4.17 -8.38 -2.46
N ILE A 115 3.06 -7.65 -2.46
CA ILE A 115 2.47 -7.12 -3.69
C ILE A 115 2.97 -5.69 -3.86
N ARG A 116 3.53 -5.38 -5.02
CA ARG A 116 4.02 -4.05 -5.38
C ARG A 116 3.22 -3.49 -6.55
N PHE A 117 3.40 -2.20 -6.80
CA PHE A 117 2.89 -1.55 -8.00
C PHE A 117 4.08 -1.07 -8.83
N ARG A 118 4.16 -1.52 -10.08
CA ARG A 118 5.21 -1.12 -11.03
C ARG A 118 4.64 -0.12 -12.03
N VAL A 119 5.24 1.06 -12.08
CA VAL A 119 4.92 2.11 -13.05
C VAL A 119 5.60 1.80 -14.37
N THR A 120 4.83 1.72 -15.46
CA THR A 120 5.31 1.37 -16.81
C THR A 120 4.94 2.47 -17.82
N PRO A 121 5.66 2.59 -18.95
CA PRO A 121 5.38 3.62 -19.95
C PRO A 121 4.09 3.35 -20.75
N SER A 122 3.64 2.10 -20.83
CA SER A 122 2.50 1.70 -21.66
C SER A 122 1.69 0.55 -21.02
N PRO A 123 0.47 0.28 -21.53
CA PRO A 123 -0.34 -0.87 -21.11
C PRO A 123 0.13 -2.21 -21.73
N ASP A 124 1.20 -2.21 -22.53
CA ASP A 124 1.78 -3.45 -23.04
C ASP A 124 2.54 -4.17 -21.90
N PRO A 125 2.18 -5.42 -21.57
CA PRO A 125 2.92 -6.23 -20.59
C PRO A 125 4.43 -6.31 -20.86
N ALA A 126 4.87 -6.24 -22.12
CA ALA A 126 6.29 -6.24 -22.46
C ALA A 126 7.05 -5.04 -21.85
N SER A 127 6.36 -3.93 -21.58
CA SER A 127 6.95 -2.73 -20.95
C SER A 127 7.21 -2.89 -19.44
N PHE A 128 6.82 -4.03 -18.84
CA PHE A 128 7.03 -4.30 -17.42
C PHE A 128 8.51 -4.27 -17.02
N SER A 129 9.41 -4.77 -17.88
CA SER A 129 10.85 -4.80 -17.63
C SER A 129 11.48 -3.40 -17.56
N GLU A 130 10.95 -2.46 -18.35
CA GLU A 130 11.39 -1.05 -18.40
C GLU A 130 10.82 -0.21 -17.25
N GLY A 131 9.79 -0.73 -16.58
CA GLY A 131 9.10 -0.05 -15.49
C GLY A 131 9.92 0.05 -14.21
N LYS A 132 9.45 0.93 -13.31
CA LYS A 132 10.04 1.12 -11.98
C LYS A 132 8.97 0.97 -10.90
N ASP A 133 9.36 0.43 -9.76
CA ASP A 133 8.44 0.31 -8.63
C ASP A 133 8.00 1.71 -8.18
N LEU A 134 6.70 1.86 -7.91
CA LEU A 134 6.16 3.06 -7.28
C LEU A 134 6.82 3.23 -5.92
N LEU A 135 7.42 4.39 -5.64
CA LEU A 135 8.05 4.67 -4.35
C LEU A 135 7.09 5.45 -3.45
N ARG A 136 7.10 5.11 -2.16
CA ARG A 136 6.48 5.95 -1.12
C ARG A 136 7.30 7.24 -0.94
N PRO A 137 6.77 8.27 -0.26
CA PRO A 137 7.56 9.43 0.17
C PRO A 137 8.77 9.03 1.01
N SER A 138 8.70 7.84 1.60
CA SER A 138 9.74 7.16 2.34
C SER A 138 10.83 6.52 1.46
N THR A 139 10.87 6.79 0.15
CA THR A 139 11.79 6.22 -0.87
C THR A 139 11.80 4.70 -1.02
N LEU A 140 11.14 3.96 -0.14
CA LEU A 140 10.94 2.52 -0.23
C LEU A 140 9.87 2.20 -1.28
N PRO A 141 9.96 1.04 -1.95
CA PRO A 141 8.90 0.55 -2.80
C PRO A 141 7.56 0.53 -2.07
N TRP A 142 6.52 1.01 -2.72
CA TRP A 142 5.14 0.84 -2.29
C TRP A 142 4.80 -0.65 -2.33
N SER A 143 4.32 -1.17 -1.21
CA SER A 143 4.13 -2.61 -1.04
C SER A 143 2.97 -2.93 -0.10
N LEU A 144 2.31 -4.05 -0.36
CA LEU A 144 1.40 -4.74 0.54
C LEU A 144 2.05 -6.06 0.98
N GLN A 145 2.45 -6.15 2.24
CA GLN A 145 3.10 -7.32 2.83
C GLN A 145 2.12 -8.48 2.97
N ILE A 146 2.49 -9.69 2.51
CA ILE A 146 1.60 -10.86 2.59
C ILE A 146 1.19 -11.19 4.04
N LEU A 147 2.10 -10.98 4.99
CA LEU A 147 1.84 -11.17 6.41
C LEU A 147 0.67 -10.31 6.89
N GLY A 148 0.61 -9.03 6.49
CA GLY A 148 -0.49 -8.13 6.85
C GLY A 148 -1.79 -8.37 6.05
N LEU A 149 -1.77 -9.30 5.09
CA LEU A 149 -2.96 -9.77 4.36
C LEU A 149 -3.51 -11.08 4.95
N ALA A 150 -2.77 -11.76 5.83
CA ALA A 150 -3.09 -13.05 6.43
C ALA A 150 -3.98 -12.93 7.68
N SER A 151 -4.89 -11.96 7.70
CA SER A 151 -5.94 -11.88 8.72
C SER A 151 -6.83 -13.13 8.72
N ASP A 152 -7.69 -13.28 9.72
CA ASP A 152 -8.77 -14.27 9.70
C ASP A 152 -10.14 -13.55 9.55
N PRO A 153 -10.85 -13.72 8.41
CA PRO A 153 -10.44 -14.45 7.22
C PRO A 153 -9.33 -13.74 6.42
N PRO A 154 -8.54 -14.47 5.59
CA PRO A 154 -7.52 -13.86 4.75
C PRO A 154 -8.10 -12.85 3.78
N LYS A 155 -7.35 -11.77 3.52
CA LYS A 155 -7.81 -10.75 2.58
C LYS A 155 -7.96 -11.36 1.17
N PRO A 156 -8.90 -10.85 0.36
CA PRO A 156 -9.23 -11.45 -0.93
C PRO A 156 -8.02 -11.57 -1.87
N MET A 157 -7.11 -10.61 -1.77
CA MET A 157 -5.88 -10.58 -2.57
C MET A 157 -4.93 -11.74 -2.22
N LEU A 158 -4.79 -12.08 -0.94
CA LEU A 158 -3.97 -13.22 -0.53
C LEU A 158 -4.60 -14.55 -0.95
N LYS A 159 -5.94 -14.66 -0.90
CA LYS A 159 -6.66 -15.82 -1.45
C LYS A 159 -6.40 -15.97 -2.95
N GLU A 160 -6.33 -14.86 -3.68
CA GLU A 160 -6.04 -14.89 -5.10
C GLU A 160 -4.60 -15.31 -5.41
N LEU A 161 -3.62 -14.83 -4.63
CA LEU A 161 -2.24 -15.30 -4.74
C LEU A 161 -2.13 -16.83 -4.53
N VAL A 162 -2.88 -17.37 -3.57
CA VAL A 162 -2.92 -18.82 -3.32
C VAL A 162 -3.56 -19.57 -4.48
N LYS A 163 -4.68 -19.06 -5.01
CA LYS A 163 -5.33 -19.65 -6.20
C LYS A 163 -4.42 -19.66 -7.42
N GLN A 164 -3.61 -18.61 -7.58
CA GLN A 164 -2.65 -18.48 -8.69
C GLN A 164 -1.35 -19.27 -8.51
N GLY A 165 -1.18 -19.96 -7.36
CA GLY A 165 0.03 -20.72 -7.02
C GLY A 165 1.24 -19.85 -6.65
N LEU A 166 1.04 -18.53 -6.45
CA LEU A 166 2.11 -17.59 -6.09
C LEU A 166 2.44 -17.63 -4.59
N VAL A 167 1.48 -18.08 -3.77
CA VAL A 167 1.66 -18.37 -2.34
C VAL A 167 1.15 -19.79 -2.08
N ASN A 168 1.95 -20.64 -1.46
CA ASN A 168 1.51 -22.00 -1.12
C ASN A 168 0.72 -22.03 0.20
N THR A 169 -0.09 -23.08 0.39
CA THR A 169 -0.94 -23.25 1.59
C THR A 169 -0.14 -23.27 2.90
N PRO A 170 1.01 -23.98 3.00
CA PRO A 170 1.82 -23.95 4.22
C PRO A 170 2.30 -22.53 4.59
N LEU A 171 2.69 -21.71 3.61
CA LEU A 171 3.08 -20.33 3.84
C LEU A 171 1.90 -19.48 4.31
N LEU A 172 0.70 -19.67 3.74
CA LEU A 172 -0.52 -19.01 4.20
C LEU A 172 -0.77 -19.33 5.68
N GLU A 173 -0.74 -20.61 6.06
CA GLU A 173 -0.97 -21.04 7.44
C GLU A 173 0.05 -20.44 8.40
N GLN A 174 1.33 -20.42 8.02
CA GLN A 174 2.38 -19.77 8.80
C GLN A 174 2.12 -18.26 8.98
N CYS A 175 1.73 -17.57 7.91
CA CYS A 175 1.41 -16.15 7.97
C CYS A 175 0.18 -15.88 8.86
N MET A 176 -0.85 -16.71 8.78
CA MET A 176 -2.05 -16.59 9.62
C MET A 176 -1.73 -16.85 11.09
N ALA A 177 -0.96 -17.90 11.39
CA ALA A 177 -0.53 -18.21 12.75
C ALA A 177 0.30 -17.08 13.36
N PHE A 178 1.13 -16.42 12.55
CA PHE A 178 1.85 -15.22 12.96
C PHE A 178 0.91 -14.04 13.18
N TYR A 179 0.05 -13.71 12.21
CA TYR A 179 -0.86 -12.57 12.29
C TYR A 179 -1.80 -12.68 13.49
N ALA A 180 -2.24 -13.90 13.86
CA ALA A 180 -3.06 -14.16 15.03
C ALA A 180 -2.36 -13.78 16.34
N LYS A 181 -1.03 -13.90 16.40
CA LYS A 181 -0.22 -13.52 17.57
C LYS A 181 0.17 -12.04 17.52
N GLU A 182 0.58 -11.56 16.36
CA GLU A 182 1.10 -10.22 16.14
C GLU A 182 0.43 -9.60 14.89
N PRO A 183 -0.73 -8.96 15.05
CA PRO A 183 -1.40 -8.30 13.94
C PRO A 183 -0.55 -7.16 13.38
N LEU A 184 -0.36 -7.17 12.05
CA LEU A 184 0.40 -6.15 11.33
C LEU A 184 -0.45 -5.47 10.26
N SER A 185 -0.18 -4.19 10.02
CA SER A 185 -0.72 -3.53 8.83
C SER A 185 -0.11 -4.17 7.58
N GLN A 186 -0.89 -4.35 6.52
CA GLN A 186 -0.38 -4.72 5.20
C GLN A 186 0.63 -3.70 4.63
N TYR A 187 0.63 -2.46 5.13
CA TYR A 187 1.59 -1.42 4.72
C TYR A 187 2.79 -1.31 5.66
N SER A 188 2.94 -2.24 6.61
CA SER A 188 4.08 -2.26 7.52
C SER A 188 5.36 -2.49 6.73
N HIS A 189 6.43 -1.80 7.07
CA HIS A 189 7.76 -2.19 6.61
C HIS A 189 8.25 -3.36 7.48
N ILE A 190 8.80 -4.38 6.83
CA ILE A 190 9.41 -5.54 7.49
C ILE A 190 10.90 -5.47 7.16
N ALA A 191 11.71 -5.27 8.19
CA ALA A 191 13.16 -5.34 8.09
C ALA A 191 13.57 -6.82 8.08
N THR A 192 14.29 -7.21 7.04
CA THR A 192 14.84 -8.55 6.84
C THR A 192 16.34 -8.61 7.15
N SER A 193 17.04 -7.47 7.10
CA SER A 193 18.41 -7.26 7.57
C SER A 193 18.49 -6.07 8.54
N LEU A 194 19.58 -5.99 9.31
CA LEU A 194 19.93 -4.79 10.07
C LEU A 194 20.34 -3.62 9.17
N ASP A 195 20.79 -3.93 7.95
CA ASP A 195 21.17 -2.93 6.94
C ASP A 195 19.95 -2.36 6.20
N ASP A 196 18.76 -2.90 6.43
CA ASP A 196 17.56 -2.43 5.75
C ASP A 196 17.22 -1.00 6.19
N PRO A 197 17.11 -0.05 5.25
CA PRO A 197 16.85 1.33 5.60
C PRO A 197 15.44 1.45 6.18
N PHE A 198 15.36 1.98 7.40
CA PHE A 198 14.11 2.31 8.05
C PHE A 198 14.00 3.82 8.22
N LEU A 199 12.81 4.34 7.99
CA LEU A 199 12.57 5.77 8.14
C LEU A 199 11.88 6.09 9.45
N VAL A 200 12.44 7.08 10.12
CA VAL A 200 11.97 7.61 11.39
C VAL A 200 11.51 9.04 11.16
N GLN A 201 10.21 9.27 11.25
CA GLN A 201 9.65 10.62 11.20
C GLN A 201 9.49 11.16 12.62
N PHE A 202 10.30 12.14 13.00
CA PHE A 202 10.18 12.81 14.28
C PHE A 202 9.06 13.88 14.28
N PRO A 203 8.44 14.18 15.44
CA PRO A 203 8.71 13.60 16.75
C PRO A 203 7.97 12.26 16.95
N VAL A 204 8.72 11.18 17.11
CA VAL A 204 8.19 9.88 17.54
C VAL A 204 8.64 9.62 18.97
N THR A 205 7.70 9.21 19.82
CA THR A 205 7.98 8.75 21.18
C THR A 205 8.37 7.28 21.24
N VAL A 206 8.08 6.52 20.17
CA VAL A 206 8.39 5.10 20.05
C VAL A 206 8.60 4.76 18.57
N ILE A 207 9.63 3.98 18.25
CA ILE A 207 9.79 3.34 16.94
C ILE A 207 9.50 1.84 17.10
N THR A 208 8.67 1.29 16.22
CA THR A 208 8.38 -0.15 16.17
C THR A 208 8.94 -0.73 14.88
N PHE A 209 9.78 -1.75 15.01
CA PHE A 209 10.33 -2.53 13.92
C PHE A 209 9.65 -3.87 13.88
N ASN A 210 9.16 -4.26 12.71
CA ASN A 210 8.79 -5.64 12.45
C ASN A 210 9.97 -6.26 11.72
N THR A 211 10.51 -7.35 12.27
CA THR A 211 11.69 -8.01 11.72
C THR A 211 11.36 -9.44 11.32
N LEU A 212 11.87 -9.88 10.19
CA LEU A 212 11.72 -11.24 9.71
C LEU A 212 13.11 -11.81 9.42
N GLY A 213 13.62 -12.62 10.35
CA GLY A 213 14.83 -13.40 10.15
C GLY A 213 14.53 -14.81 9.63
N PHE A 214 15.57 -15.50 9.15
CA PHE A 214 15.48 -16.86 8.59
C PHE A 214 14.81 -17.90 9.49
N ARG A 215 14.90 -17.72 10.82
CA ARG A 215 14.35 -18.68 11.81
C ARG A 215 13.22 -18.12 12.66
N ARG A 216 13.08 -16.80 12.76
CA ARG A 216 12.12 -16.13 13.66
C ARG A 216 11.67 -14.80 13.09
N MET A 217 10.37 -14.54 13.21
CA MET A 217 9.82 -13.19 13.14
C MET A 217 9.74 -12.59 14.54
N GLY A 218 9.97 -11.29 14.63
CA GLY A 218 9.96 -10.55 15.89
C GLY A 218 9.48 -9.13 15.70
N LYS A 219 9.12 -8.49 16.81
CA LYS A 219 8.74 -7.09 16.87
C LYS A 219 9.61 -6.41 17.92
N PHE A 220 10.36 -5.41 17.51
CA PHE A 220 11.23 -4.65 18.40
C PHE A 220 10.65 -3.25 18.59
N ILE A 221 10.57 -2.81 19.85
CA ILE A 221 10.02 -1.51 20.22
C ILE A 221 11.15 -0.70 20.88
N LEU A 222 11.54 0.40 20.25
CA LEU A 222 12.52 1.35 20.78
C LEU A 222 11.79 2.59 21.30
N PRO A 223 11.63 2.77 22.62
CA PRO A 223 11.09 3.99 23.19
C PRO A 223 12.10 5.15 23.09
N PHE A 224 11.62 6.35 22.81
CA PHE A 224 12.40 7.58 22.83
C PHE A 224 11.85 8.49 23.92
N GLU A 225 12.72 8.83 24.88
CA GLU A 225 12.43 9.83 25.88
C GLU A 225 12.89 11.20 25.36
N LYS A 226 11.96 12.16 25.29
CA LYS A 226 12.28 13.53 24.92
C LYS A 226 13.09 14.15 26.06
N ARG A 227 14.43 14.25 25.93
CA ARG A 227 15.22 15.09 26.83
C ARG A 227 14.81 16.54 26.63
N ASN A 228 14.14 17.11 27.63
CA ASN A 228 14.00 18.56 27.72
C ASN A 228 15.39 19.12 28.00
N SER A 229 16.03 19.77 27.03
CA SER A 229 17.23 20.57 27.27
C SER A 229 16.83 21.83 28.04
N LEU A 230 16.72 21.71 29.37
CA LEU A 230 16.67 22.84 30.28
C LEU A 230 18.10 23.33 30.53
N GLY A 231 18.41 24.52 29.98
CA GLY A 231 19.32 25.50 30.57
C GLY A 231 20.81 25.37 30.27
N ILE A 232 21.26 25.86 29.11
CA ILE A 232 22.54 26.57 29.07
C ILE A 232 22.26 27.96 29.64
N HIS A 233 22.50 28.14 30.93
CA HIS A 233 22.59 29.47 31.51
C HIS A 233 24.01 29.98 31.28
N ASP A 234 24.16 30.80 30.25
CA ASP A 234 25.33 31.65 30.08
C ASP A 234 25.25 32.85 31.04
N ASN A 235 26.43 33.26 31.52
CA ASN A 235 26.78 34.51 32.18
C ASN A 235 26.10 34.93 33.50
N LYS A 236 26.86 34.84 34.59
CA LYS A 236 27.09 36.01 35.48
C LYS A 236 28.56 36.07 35.94
N ARG A 237 29.25 37.09 35.44
CA ARG A 237 30.52 37.61 35.96
C ARG A 237 30.36 37.96 37.45
N THR A 238 31.26 37.45 38.29
CA THR A 238 31.52 37.98 39.63
C THR A 238 32.46 39.20 39.53
N PRO A 239 32.13 40.37 40.10
CA PRO A 239 33.10 41.42 40.31
C PRO A 239 33.96 41.12 41.54
N LEU A 240 35.28 41.23 41.38
CA LEU A 240 36.24 41.29 42.47
C LEU A 240 35.98 42.55 43.29
N LEU A 241 35.66 42.40 44.57
CA LEU A 241 35.71 43.48 45.55
C LEU A 241 37.10 43.47 46.20
N SER A 242 37.80 44.58 45.98
CA SER A 242 38.97 45.01 46.74
C SER A 242 38.60 45.33 48.19
N GLY A 243 39.40 44.81 49.12
CA GLY A 243 39.44 45.16 50.54
C GLY A 243 40.67 44.54 51.16
#